data_AF-A0A0V0RBL8-F1
#
_entry.id   AF-A0A0V0RBL8-F1
#
_cell.length_a   1.000
_cell.length_b   1.000
_cell.length_c   1.000
_cell.angle_alpha   90.00
_cell.angle_beta   90.00
_cell.angle_gamma   90.00
#
_symmetry.space_group_name_H-M   'P 1'
#
loop_
_entity.id
_entity.type
_entity.pdbx_description
1 polymer ?
#
loop_
_entity_poly.entity_id
_entity_poly.type
_entity_poly.pdbx_seq_one_letter_code
_entity_poly.pdbx_strand_id
1 'polypeptide(L)' 'MSLQRLRFLLRCLRFDDHATRAERKRQDKLAAIRMVFDTF' A
#
# COMPACT_ATOMS: atom_id res chain seq x y z
N MET A 1 -12.50 -11.16 15.46
CA MET A 1 -12.59 -10.35 14.22
C MET A 1 -13.71 -10.92 13.34
N SER A 2 -14.71 -10.13 12.94
CA SER A 2 -15.79 -10.62 12.06
C SER A 2 -15.36 -10.64 10.59
N LEU A 3 -15.98 -11.50 9.77
CA LEU A 3 -15.72 -11.59 8.32
C LEU A 3 -15.94 -10.23 7.62
N GLN A 4 -16.95 -9.48 8.06
CA GLN A 4 -17.22 -8.13 7.53
C GLN A 4 -16.07 -7.18 7.83
N ARG A 5 -15.55 -7.17 9.07
CA ARG A 5 -14.42 -6.31 9.46
C ARG A 5 -13.14 -6.71 8.74
N LEU A 6 -12.88 -8.01 8.55
CA LEU A 6 -11.75 -8.49 7.76
C LEU A 6 -11.82 -7.98 6.31
N ARG A 7 -12.97 -8.14 5.64
CA ARG A 7 -13.18 -7.65 4.26
C ARG A 7 -13.00 -6.14 4.15
N PHE A 8 -13.44 -5.39 5.15
CA PHE A 8 -13.24 -3.95 5.22
C PHE A 8 -11.74 -3.60 5.29
N LEU A 9 -11.00 -4.20 6.23
CA LEU A 9 -9.57 -3.94 6.38
C LEU A 9 -8.76 -4.30 5.13
N LEU A 10 -9.07 -5.44 4.48
CA LEU A 10 -8.40 -5.84 3.24
C LEU A 10 -8.54 -4.80 2.12
N ARG A 11 -9.68 -4.09 2.04
CA ARG A 11 -9.88 -3.01 1.06
C ARG A 11 -9.12 -1.73 1.41
N CYS A 12 -8.96 -1.47 2.70
CA CYS A 12 -8.30 -0.28 3.24
C CYS A 12 -6.78 -0.40 3.35
N LEU A 13 -6.21 -1.59 3.18
CA LEU A 13 -4.78 -1.83 3.35
C LEU A 13 -3.96 -1.02 2.34
N ARG A 14 -2.96 -0.28 2.83
CA ARG A 14 -1.99 0.49 2.04
C ARG A 14 -0.61 0.29 2.65
N PHE A 15 0.40 0.20 1.80
CA PHE A 15 1.80 -0.05 2.18
C PHE A 15 2.72 1.12 1.82
N ASP A 16 2.14 2.23 1.38
CA ASP A 16 2.80 3.45 0.98
C ASP A 16 2.25 4.66 1.74
N ASP A 17 3.02 5.75 1.73
CA ASP A 17 2.57 7.04 2.19
C ASP A 17 1.87 7.80 1.05
N HIS A 18 0.62 8.18 1.29
CA HIS A 18 -0.22 8.88 0.32
C HIS A 18 0.35 10.25 -0.08
N ALA A 19 1.01 10.97 0.83
CA ALA A 19 1.50 12.33 0.57
C ALA A 19 2.58 12.34 -0.52
N THR A 20 3.45 11.33 -0.53
CA THR A 20 4.61 11.23 -1.43
C THR A 20 4.40 10.26 -2.60
N ARG A 21 3.26 9.57 -2.64
CA ARG A 21 2.94 8.56 -3.67
C ARG A 21 2.90 9.12 -5.08
N ALA A 22 2.32 10.29 -5.27
CA ALA A 22 2.11 10.88 -6.60
C ALA A 22 3.45 11.15 -7.32
N GLU A 23 4.46 11.57 -6.56
CA GLU A 23 5.81 11.82 -7.06
C GLU A 23 6.55 10.50 -7.30
N ARG A 24 6.53 9.58 -6.32
CA ARG A 24 7.21 8.28 -6.43
C ARG A 24 6.67 7.41 -7.57
N LYS A 25 5.36 7.45 -7.84
CA LYS A 25 4.72 6.70 -8.94
C LYS A 25 5.24 7.11 -10.33
N ARG A 26 5.74 8.34 -10.49
CA ARG A 26 6.29 8.82 -11.77
C ARG A 26 7.61 8.12 -12.11
N GLN A 27 8.38 7.77 -11.10
CA GLN A 27 9.70 7.14 -11.24
C GLN A 27 9.62 5.62 -11.09
N ASP A 28 8.78 5.14 -10.16
CA ASP A 28 8.63 3.73 -9.84
C ASP A 28 7.17 3.30 -9.92
N LYS A 29 6.87 2.40 -10.88
CA LYS A 29 5.53 1.83 -11.05
C LYS A 29 5.12 0.93 -9.88
N LEU A 30 6.08 0.43 -9.09
CA LEU A 30 5.86 -0.40 -7.92
C LEU A 30 5.92 0.37 -6.60
N ALA A 31 5.93 1.72 -6.65
CA ALA A 31 6.06 2.58 -5.47
C ALA A 31 5.07 2.26 -4.33
N ALA A 32 3.89 1.70 -4.66
CA ALA A 32 2.86 1.35 -3.68
C ALA A 32 3.23 0.17 -2.75
N ILE A 33 4.17 -0.69 -3.15
CA ILE A 33 4.61 -1.87 -2.39
C ILE A 33 6.13 -1.96 -2.23
N ARG A 34 6.88 -1.04 -2.85
CA ARG A 34 8.34 -1.05 -2.94
C ARG A 34 9.02 -1.30 -1.59
N MET A 35 8.63 -0.55 -0.56
CA MET A 35 9.23 -0.67 0.77
C MET A 35 9.08 -2.06 1.36
N VAL A 36 7.90 -2.69 1.18
CA VAL A 36 7.64 -4.04 1.70
C VAL A 36 8.45 -5.08 0.93
N PHE A 37 8.53 -4.92 -0.40
CA PHE A 37 9.28 -5.83 -1.26
C PHE A 37 10.79 -5.76 -1.00
N ASP A 38 11.34 -4.57 -0.78
CA ASP A 38 12.77 -4.39 -0.51
C ASP A 38 13.18 -4.93 0.87
N THR A 39 12.26 -5.02 1.83
CA THR A 39 12.50 -5.59 3.18
C THR A 39 12.34 -7.10 3.27
N PHE A 40 11.93 -7.78 2.19
CA PHE A 40 11.69 -9.22 2.17
C PHE A 40 12.85 -9.96 1.52
#